data_AF-A0A1G4Y6I4-F1
#
_entry.id   AF-A0A1G4Y6I4-F1
#
_cell.length_a   1.000
_cell.length_b   1.000
_cell.length_c   1.000
_cell.angle_alpha   90.00
_cell.angle_beta   90.00
_cell.angle_gamma   90.00
#
_symmetry.space_group_name_H-M   'P 1'
#
loop_
_entity.id
_entity.type
_entity.pdbx_description
1 polymer ?
#
loop_
_entity_poly.entity_id
_entity_poly.type
_entity_poly.pdbx_seq_one_letter_code
_entity_poly.pdbx_strand_id
1 'polypeptide(L)' 'MPRAKKSAPTTFLTVADLAERWMLAENTVRATLATGEIPVVRVGPHPDPRRRAIRVRLADVERHEAERSTDQ' A
#
# COMPACT_ATOMS: atom_id res chain seq x y z
N MET A 1 -2.86 35.92 -2.14
CA MET A 1 -3.07 34.79 -3.07
C MET A 1 -2.73 33.49 -2.33
N PRO A 2 -3.71 32.68 -1.89
CA PRO A 2 -3.42 31.41 -1.23
C PRO A 2 -2.84 30.44 -2.26
N ARG A 3 -1.58 30.05 -2.06
CA ARG A 3 -0.86 29.07 -2.87
C ARG A 3 -1.61 27.75 -2.74
N ALA A 4 -2.36 27.37 -3.79
CA ALA A 4 -3.01 26.07 -3.86
C ALA A 4 -1.93 25.01 -3.58
N LYS A 5 -1.97 24.40 -2.39
CA LYS A 5 -1.21 23.20 -2.10
C LYS A 5 -1.75 22.16 -3.08
N LYS A 6 -1.07 22.03 -4.23
CA LYS A 6 -1.32 20.95 -5.17
C LYS A 6 -1.12 19.68 -4.36
N SER A 7 -2.22 19.05 -3.93
CA SER A 7 -2.20 17.73 -3.34
C SER A 7 -1.41 16.86 -4.31
N ALA A 8 -0.28 16.34 -3.87
CA ALA A 8 0.53 15.46 -4.68
C ALA A 8 -0.39 14.34 -5.24
N PRO A 9 -0.20 13.92 -6.50
CA PRO A 9 -0.99 12.83 -7.05
C PRO A 9 -0.88 11.64 -6.09
N THR A 10 -2.01 11.14 -5.61
CA THR A 10 -2.03 9.99 -4.71
C THR A 10 -1.70 8.76 -5.53
N THR A 11 -0.42 8.37 -5.49
CA THR A 11 0.05 7.15 -6.16
C THR A 11 -0.40 5.93 -5.36
N PHE A 12 -1.04 4.99 -6.06
CA PHE A 12 -1.44 3.71 -5.50
C PHE A 12 -0.57 2.60 -6.08
N LEU A 13 -0.05 1.76 -5.22
CA LEU A 13 0.67 0.54 -5.55
C LEU A 13 -0.27 -0.66 -5.42
N THR A 14 -0.08 -1.64 -6.29
CA THR A 14 -0.73 -2.95 -6.17
C THR A 14 0.11 -3.90 -5.33
N VAL A 15 -0.44 -5.08 -5.04
CA VAL A 15 0.31 -6.16 -4.38
C VAL A 15 1.53 -6.58 -5.21
N ALA A 16 1.41 -6.58 -6.54
CA ALA A 16 2.51 -6.93 -7.44
C ALA A 16 3.64 -5.90 -7.33
N ASP A 17 3.32 -4.60 -7.39
CA ASP A 17 4.32 -3.53 -7.23
C ASP A 17 5.07 -3.63 -5.88
N LEU A 18 4.34 -3.98 -4.81
CA LEU A 18 4.93 -4.19 -3.48
C LEU A 18 5.78 -5.44 -3.41
N ALA A 19 5.36 -6.51 -4.08
CA ALA A 19 6.12 -7.76 -4.16
C ALA A 19 7.46 -7.53 -4.88
N GLU A 20 7.45 -6.78 -5.98
CA GLU A 20 8.68 -6.40 -6.69
C GLU A 20 9.55 -5.48 -5.84
N ARG A 21 8.97 -4.46 -5.20
CA ARG A 21 9.70 -3.47 -4.39
C ARG A 21 10.38 -4.10 -3.18
N TRP A 22 9.70 -5.02 -2.49
CA TRP A 22 10.25 -5.71 -1.31
C TRP A 22 11.01 -6.98 -1.66
N MET A 23 11.05 -7.37 -2.95
CA MET A 23 11.54 -8.68 -3.40
C MET A 23 10.91 -9.85 -2.62
N LEU A 24 9.61 -9.76 -2.35
CA LEU A 24 8.84 -10.76 -1.61
C LEU A 24 7.81 -11.42 -2.52
N ALA A 25 7.40 -12.64 -2.17
CA ALA A 25 6.25 -13.27 -2.83
C ALA A 25 4.96 -12.47 -2.53
N GLU A 26 4.07 -12.35 -3.52
CA GLU A 26 2.78 -11.66 -3.36
C GLU A 26 1.96 -12.20 -2.17
N ASN A 27 2.07 -13.50 -1.87
CA ASN A 27 1.39 -14.10 -0.74
C ASN A 27 1.91 -13.56 0.61
N THR A 28 3.22 -13.36 0.71
CA THR A 28 3.85 -12.72 1.88
C THR A 28 3.40 -11.28 2.00
N VAL A 29 3.37 -10.53 0.89
CA VAL A 29 2.84 -9.16 0.87
C VAL A 29 1.39 -9.12 1.35
N ARG A 30 0.53 -10.02 0.85
CA ARG A 30 -0.87 -10.12 1.29
C ARG A 30 -0.98 -10.44 2.78
N ALA A 31 -0.12 -11.30 3.31
CA ALA A 31 -0.09 -11.62 4.74
C ALA A 31 0.31 -10.38 5.57
N THR A 32 1.34 -9.63 5.15
CA THR A 32 1.72 -8.36 5.77
C THR A 32 0.60 -7.33 5.70
N LEU A 33 -0.08 -7.22 4.57
CA LEU A 33 -1.22 -6.30 4.45
C LEU A 33 -2.45 -6.77 5.27
N ALA A 34 -2.53 -8.06 5.59
CA ALA A 34 -3.57 -8.61 6.45
C ALA A 34 -3.33 -8.37 7.95
N THR A 35 -2.10 -8.07 8.38
CA THR A 35 -1.82 -7.68 9.78
C THR A 35 -2.45 -6.34 10.14
N GLY A 36 -2.77 -5.51 9.13
CA GLY A 36 -3.36 -4.20 9.32
C GLY A 36 -2.35 -3.09 9.60
N GLU A 37 -1.05 -3.38 9.53
CA GLU A 37 0.03 -2.40 9.70
C GLU A 37 0.02 -1.30 8.62
N ILE A 38 -0.47 -1.61 7.42
CA ILE A 38 -0.55 -0.66 6.30
C ILE A 38 -2.01 -0.53 5.84
N PRO A 39 -2.55 0.71 5.75
CA PRO A 39 -3.90 0.94 5.23
C PRO A 39 -4.05 0.44 3.78
N VAL A 40 -5.02 -0.44 3.56
CA VAL A 40 -5.33 -0.98 2.23
C VAL A 40 -6.69 -0.52 1.72
N VAL A 41 -6.73 -0.15 0.44
CA VAL A 41 -7.95 0.16 -0.29
C VAL A 41 -8.30 -1.03 -1.17
N ARG A 42 -9.47 -1.63 -0.94
CA ARG A 42 -9.95 -2.75 -1.74
C ARG A 42 -10.87 -2.25 -2.85
N VAL A 43 -10.51 -2.50 -4.10
CA VAL A 43 -11.22 -2.03 -5.30
C VAL A 43 -11.67 -3.19 -6.18
N GLY A 44 -12.80 -3.00 -6.86
CA GLY A 44 -13.35 -3.96 -7.82
C GLY A 44 -14.69 -4.58 -7.37
N PRO A 45 -15.53 -5.02 -8.33
CA PRO A 45 -16.92 -5.44 -8.08
C PRO A 45 -17.06 -6.85 -7.49
N HIS A 46 -15.99 -7.43 -6.92
CA HIS A 46 -16.06 -8.80 -6.42
C HIS A 46 -16.91 -8.85 -5.12
N PRO A 47 -17.91 -9.77 -5.03
CA PRO A 47 -18.77 -9.88 -3.85
C PRO A 47 -17.99 -10.25 -2.59
N ASP A 48 -17.01 -11.15 -2.72
CA ASP A 48 -16.06 -11.46 -1.66
C ASP A 48 -15.00 -10.33 -1.50
N PRO A 49 -14.92 -9.65 -0.35
CA PRO A 49 -13.95 -8.59 -0.10
C PRO A 49 -12.50 -9.08 -0.07
N ARG A 50 -12.23 -10.38 0.09
CA ARG A 50 -10.87 -10.96 0.07
C ARG A 50 -10.34 -11.13 -1.37
N ARG A 51 -11.24 -11.20 -2.35
CA ARG A 51 -10.91 -11.36 -3.78
C ARG A 51 -10.88 -10.03 -4.55
N ARG A 52 -11.19 -8.91 -3.89
CA ARG A 52 -11.04 -7.58 -4.48
C ARG A 52 -9.57 -7.24 -4.69
N ALA A 53 -9.28 -6.46 -5.72
CA ALA A 53 -7.93 -5.97 -5.96
C ALA A 53 -7.53 -5.05 -4.79
N ILE A 54 -6.31 -5.22 -4.28
CA ILE A 54 -5.78 -4.42 -3.18
C ILE A 54 -4.91 -3.32 -3.77
N ARG A 55 -5.18 -2.09 -3.35
CA ARG A 55 -4.38 -0.91 -3.64
C ARG A 55 -3.91 -0.29 -2.34
N VAL A 56 -2.64 0.07 -2.29
CA VAL A 56 -1.99 0.65 -1.11
C VAL A 56 -1.43 2.00 -1.53
N ARG A 57 -1.54 3.03 -0.69
CA ARG A 57 -0.96 4.33 -1.05
C ARG A 57 0.56 4.25 -0.88
N LEU A 58 1.29 4.80 -1.85
CA LEU A 58 2.75 4.87 -1.79
C LEU A 58 3.21 5.54 -0.48
N ALA A 59 2.56 6.63 -0.07
CA ALA A 59 2.92 7.35 1.16
C ALA A 59 2.70 6.56 2.46
N ASP A 60 1.80 5.57 2.47
CA ASP A 60 1.63 4.68 3.63
C ASP A 60 2.72 3.61 3.65
N VAL A 61 3.12 3.12 2.47
CA VAL A 61 4.22 2.17 2.29
C VAL A 61 5.55 2.81 2.69
N GLU A 62 5.85 4.00 2.19
CA GLU A 62 7.08 4.74 2.53
C GLU A 62 7.16 5.07 4.03
N ARG A 63 6.03 5.37 4.66
CA ARG A 63 5.97 5.59 6.11
C ARG A 63 6.31 4.31 6.87
N HIS A 64 5.69 3.19 6.49
CA HIS A 64 5.98 1.89 7.10
C HIS A 64 7.44 1.47 6.88
N GLU A 65 7.99 1.70 5.69
CA GLU A 65 9.41 1.45 5.38
C GLU A 65 10.33 2.32 6.25
N ALA A 66 10.00 3.61 6.46
CA ALA A 66 10.76 4.51 7.31
C ALA A 66 10.69 4.12 8.81
N GLU A 67 9.52 3.69 9.28
CA GLU A 67 9.33 3.18 10.65
C GLU A 67 10.12 1.90 10.88
N ARG A 68 10.13 0.95 9.93
CA ARG A 68 10.95 -0.26 10.02
C ARG A 68 12.46 -0.02 9.90
N SER A 69 12.86 0.98 9.12
CA SER A 69 14.29 1.31 8.95
C SER A 69 14.86 2.04 10.15
N THR A 70 14.02 2.57 11.04
CA THR A 70 14.44 3.26 12.27
C THR A 70 14.68 2.29 13.45
N ASP A 71 14.19 1.05 13.35
CA ASP A 71 14.36 0.01 14.37
C ASP A 71 15.60 -0.89 14.15
N GLN A 72 16.40 -0.63 13.09
CA GLN A 72 17.72 -1.24 12.86
C GLN A 72 18.85 -0.30 13.27
#